data_AF-A0A5N9EZJ2-F1
#
_entry.id   AF-A0A5N9EZJ2-F1
#
_cell.length_a   1.000
_cell.length_b   1.000
_cell.length_c   1.000
_cell.angle_alpha   90.00
_cell.angle_beta   90.00
_cell.angle_gamma   90.00
#
_symmetry.space_group_name_H-M   'P 1'
#
loop_
_entity.id
_entity.type
_entity.pdbx_description
1 polymer ?
#
loop_
_entity_poly.entity_id
_entity_poly.type
_entity_poly.pdbx_seq_one_letter_code
_entity_poly.pdbx_strand_id
1 'polypeptide(L)'
;MSAYVIGDINVTDPETFAKYAGLVPVSSGAFGGKYLVRGPDKCERAEGDWNPKRFVLAEYKDVHTIKSWYYSDEYKELTKLRQSASTGSLLVAEGVEPPLQGRDTGAPGYLVGDIEVTDPDVYTKYAAGVPDTVTAYGGVYLIRGAKGETLEGSWSPKRLVVLEFESMERAKAWYNSPEYTDLKKLRQSASKGNLIFAQGG
;
A
#
# COMPACT_ATOMS: atom_id res chain seq x y z
N MET A 1 -6.33 -15.10 4.32
CA MET A 1 -6.27 -13.63 4.52
C MET A 1 -6.02 -12.99 3.18
N SER A 2 -6.69 -11.86 2.88
CA SER A 2 -6.38 -11.05 1.69
C SER A 2 -4.88 -10.74 1.65
N ALA A 3 -4.35 -10.50 0.46
CA ALA A 3 -2.96 -10.10 0.28
C ALA A 3 -2.85 -8.96 -0.73
N TYR A 4 -1.77 -8.20 -0.66
CA TYR A 4 -1.60 -6.98 -1.43
C TYR A 4 -0.28 -6.98 -2.18
N VAL A 5 -0.34 -6.60 -3.45
CA VAL A 5 0.83 -6.17 -4.22
C VAL A 5 0.98 -4.67 -4.04
N ILE A 6 2.18 -4.24 -3.66
CA ILE A 6 2.52 -2.84 -3.47
C ILE A 6 3.71 -2.51 -4.37
N GLY A 7 3.60 -1.45 -5.16
CA GLY A 7 4.61 -1.04 -6.12
C GLY A 7 4.91 0.45 -6.08
N ASP A 8 6.20 0.77 -6.05
CA ASP A 8 6.74 2.10 -6.30
C ASP A 8 7.56 2.03 -7.59
N ILE A 9 7.05 2.67 -8.64
CA ILE A 9 7.54 2.51 -10.00
C ILE A 9 7.96 3.88 -10.55
N ASN A 10 9.16 3.92 -11.12
CA ASN A 10 9.65 5.05 -11.90
C ASN A 10 9.69 4.69 -13.37
N VAL A 11 8.83 5.33 -14.18
CA VAL A 11 8.73 5.07 -15.61
C VAL A 11 9.84 5.80 -16.35
N THR A 12 10.62 5.06 -17.15
CA THR A 12 11.73 5.60 -17.95
C THR A 12 11.41 5.69 -19.44
N ASP A 13 10.45 4.90 -19.91
CA ASP A 13 9.89 4.96 -21.27
C ASP A 13 8.36 4.93 -21.19
N PRO A 14 7.69 6.10 -21.27
CA PRO A 14 6.23 6.20 -21.14
C PRO A 14 5.46 5.43 -22.22
N GLU A 15 5.95 5.37 -23.46
CA GLU A 15 5.24 4.72 -24.56
C GLU A 15 5.23 3.20 -24.40
N THR A 16 6.40 2.63 -24.10
CA THR A 16 6.52 1.18 -23.84
C THR A 16 5.78 0.79 -22.56
N PHE A 17 5.86 1.62 -21.51
CA PHE A 17 5.14 1.37 -20.28
C PHE A 17 3.62 1.45 -20.45
N ALA A 18 3.11 2.35 -21.31
CA ALA A 18 1.68 2.44 -21.61
C ALA A 18 1.15 1.14 -22.24
N LYS A 19 1.93 0.49 -23.11
CA LYS A 19 1.58 -0.83 -23.67
C LYS A 19 1.45 -1.88 -22.56
N TYR A 20 2.44 -1.97 -21.67
CA TYR A 20 2.36 -2.85 -20.48
C TYR A 20 1.13 -2.53 -19.62
N ALA A 21 0.89 -1.24 -19.35
CA ALA A 21 -0.22 -0.79 -18.51
C ALA A 21 -1.60 -1.08 -19.14
N GLY A 22 -1.70 -1.18 -20.46
CA GLY A 22 -2.92 -1.62 -21.15
C GLY A 22 -3.21 -3.11 -20.99
N LEU A 23 -2.18 -3.95 -20.85
CA LEU A 23 -2.30 -5.42 -20.84
C LEU A 23 -2.41 -6.00 -19.44
N VAL A 24 -1.67 -5.47 -18.47
CA VAL A 24 -1.59 -6.05 -17.12
C VAL A 24 -2.93 -6.18 -16.38
N PRO A 25 -3.95 -5.31 -16.55
CA PRO A 25 -5.22 -5.50 -15.85
C PRO A 25 -5.96 -6.77 -16.25
N VAL A 26 -5.83 -7.21 -17.51
CA VAL A 26 -6.43 -8.47 -17.97
C VAL A 26 -5.72 -9.65 -17.32
N SER A 27 -4.37 -9.65 -17.37
CA SER A 27 -3.53 -10.69 -16.75
C SER A 27 -3.75 -10.79 -15.24
N SER A 28 -3.70 -9.67 -14.51
CA SER A 28 -3.92 -9.61 -13.05
C SER A 28 -5.37 -9.95 -12.67
N GLY A 29 -6.33 -9.46 -13.45
CA GLY A 29 -7.76 -9.70 -13.24
C GLY A 29 -8.16 -11.17 -13.39
N ALA A 30 -7.48 -11.94 -14.26
CA ALA A 30 -7.68 -13.38 -14.40
C ALA A 30 -7.39 -14.16 -13.10
N PHE A 31 -6.57 -13.61 -12.21
CA PHE A 31 -6.27 -14.16 -10.88
C PHE A 31 -7.04 -13.44 -9.76
N GLY A 32 -8.05 -12.64 -10.10
CA GLY A 32 -8.88 -11.91 -9.14
C GLY A 32 -8.23 -10.65 -8.56
N GLY A 33 -7.17 -10.13 -9.20
CA GLY A 33 -6.51 -8.89 -8.78
C GLY A 33 -7.44 -7.69 -8.90
N LYS A 34 -7.53 -6.89 -7.83
CA LYS A 34 -8.32 -5.66 -7.76
C LYS A 34 -7.41 -4.47 -7.45
N TYR A 35 -7.26 -3.55 -8.40
CA TYR A 35 -6.49 -2.33 -8.15
C TYR A 35 -7.25 -1.40 -7.19
N LEU A 36 -6.59 -1.06 -6.10
CA LEU A 36 -7.05 -0.08 -5.10
C LEU A 36 -6.51 1.31 -5.43
N VAL A 37 -5.21 1.37 -5.76
CA VAL A 37 -4.51 2.55 -6.26
C VAL A 37 -3.70 2.15 -7.48
N ARG A 38 -3.81 2.90 -8.58
CA ARG A 38 -2.98 2.65 -9.76
C ARG A 38 -2.78 3.91 -10.59
N GLY A 39 -1.55 4.40 -10.66
CA GLY A 39 -1.23 5.46 -11.61
C GLY A 39 -0.18 6.44 -11.11
N PRO A 40 0.16 7.42 -11.97
CA PRO A 40 1.00 8.54 -11.56
C PRO A 40 0.21 9.51 -10.67
N ASP A 41 0.91 10.30 -9.86
CA ASP A 41 0.36 11.45 -9.13
C ASP A 41 -0.83 11.11 -8.21
N LYS A 42 -0.92 9.85 -7.75
CA LYS A 42 -1.93 9.37 -6.80
C LYS A 42 -1.54 9.58 -5.35
N CYS A 43 -0.31 10.02 -5.06
CA CYS A 43 0.25 10.02 -3.73
C CYS A 43 0.64 11.42 -3.24
N GLU A 44 0.38 11.66 -1.95
CA GLU A 44 0.86 12.82 -1.22
C GLU A 44 1.70 12.36 -0.03
N ARG A 45 2.84 13.01 0.17
CA ARG A 45 3.71 12.72 1.31
C ARG A 45 3.07 13.16 2.63
N ALA A 46 2.99 12.26 3.59
CA ALA A 46 2.50 12.54 4.94
C ALA A 46 3.65 12.65 5.97
N GLU A 47 4.68 11.81 5.85
CA GLU A 47 5.90 11.83 6.68
C GLU A 47 7.12 11.32 5.90
N GLY A 48 8.30 11.77 6.33
CA GLY A 48 9.58 11.32 5.78
C GLY A 48 9.84 11.88 4.38
N ASP A 49 10.50 11.08 3.54
CA ASP A 49 10.95 11.49 2.20
C ASP A 49 10.41 10.59 1.09
N TRP A 50 9.60 9.58 1.43
CA TRP A 50 8.98 8.72 0.43
C TRP A 50 7.96 9.51 -0.40
N ASN A 51 8.17 9.52 -1.72
CA ASN A 51 7.36 10.26 -2.67
C ASN A 51 7.26 9.50 -4.01
N PRO A 52 6.46 8.43 -4.06
CA PRO A 52 6.36 7.60 -5.26
C PRO A 52 5.77 8.40 -6.42
N LYS A 53 6.39 8.31 -7.61
CA LYS A 53 5.90 8.97 -8.83
C LYS A 53 4.78 8.19 -9.50
N ARG A 54 4.81 6.87 -9.37
CA ARG A 54 3.71 5.98 -9.75
C ARG A 54 3.57 4.93 -8.66
N PHE A 55 2.39 4.88 -8.06
CA PHE A 55 2.09 3.93 -7.00
C PHE A 55 1.07 2.90 -7.47
N VAL A 56 1.24 1.68 -6.99
CA VAL A 56 0.32 0.57 -7.22
C VAL A 56 0.01 -0.07 -5.87
N LEU A 57 -1.28 -0.23 -5.57
CA LEU A 57 -1.79 -1.06 -4.50
C LEU A 57 -2.88 -1.94 -5.12
N ALA A 58 -2.71 -3.25 -5.10
CA ALA A 58 -3.67 -4.20 -5.65
C ALA A 58 -3.95 -5.32 -4.65
N GLU A 59 -5.22 -5.61 -4.42
CA GLU A 59 -5.68 -6.68 -3.54
C GLU A 59 -5.91 -7.98 -4.29
N TYR A 60 -5.59 -9.08 -3.63
CA TYR A 60 -5.85 -10.45 -4.05
C TYR A 60 -6.39 -11.26 -2.88
N LYS A 61 -6.91 -12.45 -3.20
CA LYS A 61 -7.43 -13.39 -2.21
C LYS A 61 -6.38 -13.79 -1.17
N ASP A 62 -5.15 -14.05 -1.60
CA ASP A 62 -4.05 -14.51 -0.75
C ASP A 62 -2.69 -14.38 -1.49
N VAL A 63 -1.58 -14.55 -0.75
CA VAL A 63 -0.21 -14.44 -1.28
C VAL A 63 0.07 -15.52 -2.33
N HIS A 64 -0.51 -16.72 -2.18
CA HIS A 64 -0.34 -17.80 -3.14
C HIS A 64 -0.87 -17.38 -4.51
N THR A 65 -2.06 -16.77 -4.56
CA THR A 65 -2.68 -16.25 -5.78
C THR A 65 -1.80 -15.17 -6.43
N ILE A 66 -1.22 -14.26 -5.63
CA ILE A 66 -0.27 -13.25 -6.12
C ILE A 66 0.93 -13.91 -6.78
N LYS A 67 1.54 -14.90 -6.11
CA LYS A 67 2.72 -15.59 -6.64
C LYS A 67 2.40 -16.42 -7.88
N SER A 68 1.23 -17.07 -7.94
CA SER A 68 0.78 -17.79 -9.13
C SER A 68 0.60 -16.87 -10.34
N TRP A 69 0.05 -15.66 -10.13
CA TRP A 69 0.00 -14.63 -11.18
C TRP A 69 1.40 -14.14 -11.56
N TYR A 70 2.18 -13.70 -10.58
CA TYR A 70 3.47 -13.06 -10.79
C TYR A 70 4.51 -13.99 -11.44
N TYR A 71 4.47 -15.29 -11.14
CA TYR A 71 5.36 -16.29 -11.74
C TYR A 71 4.75 -17.04 -12.94
N SER A 72 3.56 -16.63 -13.40
CA SER A 72 2.96 -17.19 -14.62
C SER A 72 3.78 -16.85 -15.86
N ASP A 73 3.75 -17.73 -16.86
CA ASP A 73 4.49 -17.51 -18.11
C ASP A 73 3.95 -16.31 -18.89
N GLU A 74 2.63 -16.07 -18.84
CA GLU A 74 2.01 -14.88 -19.41
C GLU A 74 2.56 -13.59 -18.77
N TYR A 75 2.59 -13.50 -17.43
CA TYR A 75 3.06 -12.29 -16.76
C TYR A 75 4.57 -12.10 -16.88
N LYS A 76 5.36 -13.17 -17.03
CA LYS A 76 6.81 -13.06 -17.30
C LYS A 76 7.08 -12.29 -18.59
N GLU A 77 6.30 -12.49 -19.65
CA GLU A 77 6.46 -11.71 -20.89
C GLU A 77 6.09 -10.23 -20.69
N LEU A 78 5.01 -9.95 -19.94
CA LEU A 78 4.64 -8.57 -19.57
C LEU A 78 5.69 -7.92 -18.67
N THR A 79 6.34 -8.69 -17.81
CA THR A 79 7.39 -8.23 -16.90
C THR A 79 8.61 -7.74 -17.66
N LYS A 80 9.02 -8.42 -18.74
CA LYS A 80 10.11 -7.94 -19.62
C LYS A 80 9.81 -6.55 -20.17
N LEU A 81 8.58 -6.34 -20.65
CA LEU A 81 8.12 -5.05 -21.19
C LEU A 81 8.12 -3.95 -20.12
N ARG A 82 7.66 -4.26 -18.90
CA ARG A 82 7.71 -3.31 -17.79
C ARG A 82 9.15 -2.97 -17.39
N GLN A 83 10.01 -3.98 -17.25
CA GLN A 83 11.40 -3.82 -16.79
C GLN A 83 12.26 -3.09 -17.84
N SER A 84 11.96 -3.20 -19.13
CA SER A 84 12.62 -2.38 -20.15
C SER A 84 12.21 -0.90 -20.12
N ALA A 85 11.06 -0.59 -19.52
CA ALA A 85 10.43 0.74 -19.57
C ALA A 85 10.31 1.42 -18.20
N SER A 86 10.79 0.79 -17.12
CA SER A 86 10.71 1.32 -15.77
C SER A 86 11.73 0.70 -14.83
N THR A 87 12.06 1.44 -13.78
CA THR A 87 12.72 0.95 -12.58
C THR A 87 11.74 1.00 -11.40
N GLY A 88 12.07 0.37 -10.28
CA GLY A 88 11.23 0.44 -9.09
C GLY A 88 11.32 -0.80 -8.23
N SER A 89 10.42 -0.88 -7.25
CA SER A 89 10.26 -2.04 -6.39
C SER A 89 8.82 -2.55 -6.43
N LEU A 90 8.68 -3.87 -6.31
CA LEU A 90 7.40 -4.55 -6.11
C LEU A 90 7.55 -5.46 -4.91
N LEU A 91 6.54 -5.46 -4.04
CA LEU A 91 6.47 -6.37 -2.91
C LEU A 91 5.07 -6.94 -2.75
N VAL A 92 5.00 -8.04 -2.02
CA VAL A 92 3.76 -8.64 -1.55
C VAL A 92 3.71 -8.61 -0.03
N ALA A 93 2.52 -8.37 0.53
CA ALA A 93 2.30 -8.41 1.96
C ALA A 93 0.93 -9.03 2.28
N GLU A 94 0.88 -9.79 3.37
CA GLU A 94 -0.37 -10.32 3.91
C GLU A 94 -1.21 -9.21 4.55
N GLY A 95 -2.52 -9.29 4.32
CA GLY A 95 -3.51 -8.46 4.95
C GLY A 95 -4.04 -9.02 6.26
N VAL A 96 -5.09 -8.37 6.78
CA VAL A 96 -5.86 -8.85 7.94
C VAL A 96 -7.22 -9.40 7.51
N GLU A 97 -7.76 -10.35 8.27
CA GLU A 97 -9.13 -10.85 8.12
C GLU A 97 -10.06 -10.32 9.24
N PRO A 98 -11.34 -10.05 8.95
CA PRO A 98 -11.92 -9.68 7.65
C PRO A 98 -11.78 -8.16 7.40
N PRO A 99 -11.65 -7.70 6.15
CA PRO A 99 -11.89 -6.30 5.82
C PRO A 99 -13.42 -6.04 5.94
N LEU A 100 -13.87 -5.51 7.07
CA LEU A 100 -15.28 -5.16 7.27
C LEU A 100 -15.58 -3.77 6.68
N GLN A 101 -16.03 -3.76 5.41
CA GLN A 101 -17.20 -3.03 4.88
C GLN A 101 -17.07 -2.89 3.35
N GLY A 102 -18.21 -3.00 2.66
CA GLY A 102 -18.29 -2.90 1.21
C GLY A 102 -17.78 -1.54 0.74
N ARG A 103 -16.89 -1.56 -0.26
CA ARG A 103 -16.37 -0.37 -0.91
C ARG A 103 -17.52 0.34 -1.61
N ASP A 104 -18.12 1.32 -0.92
CA ASP A 104 -19.06 2.20 -1.57
C ASP A 104 -18.30 3.05 -2.60
N THR A 105 -19.01 3.35 -3.68
CA THR A 105 -18.53 3.54 -5.06
C THR A 105 -17.73 4.83 -5.36
N GLY A 106 -16.96 5.33 -4.39
CA GLY A 106 -16.15 6.55 -4.49
C GLY A 106 -14.66 6.34 -4.79
N ALA A 107 -13.87 7.40 -4.57
CA ALA A 107 -12.41 7.39 -4.65
C ALA A 107 -11.81 7.31 -3.22
N PRO A 108 -11.60 6.09 -2.67
CA PRO A 108 -11.15 5.91 -1.29
C PRO A 108 -9.80 6.58 -1.03
N GLY A 109 -9.53 6.91 0.23
CA GLY A 109 -8.25 7.41 0.68
C GLY A 109 -7.49 6.34 1.43
N TYR A 110 -6.21 6.16 1.11
CA TYR A 110 -5.35 5.22 1.82
C TYR A 110 -4.26 5.97 2.56
N LEU A 111 -3.87 5.45 3.73
CA LEU A 111 -2.60 5.78 4.36
C LEU A 111 -1.71 4.55 4.32
N VAL A 112 -0.55 4.68 3.66
CA VAL A 112 0.46 3.62 3.55
C VAL A 112 1.68 4.02 4.34
N GLY A 113 2.14 3.13 5.21
CA GLY A 113 3.30 3.34 6.05
C GLY A 113 4.32 2.24 5.96
N ASP A 114 5.58 2.63 5.81
CA ASP A 114 6.76 1.79 6.02
C ASP A 114 7.43 2.24 7.31
N ILE A 115 7.47 1.36 8.31
CA ILE A 115 7.86 1.69 9.68
C ILE A 115 8.97 0.75 10.15
N GLU A 116 10.00 1.33 10.75
CA GLU A 116 11.05 0.65 11.51
C GLU A 116 10.89 1.00 12.99
N VAL A 117 10.52 0.00 13.80
CA VAL A 117 10.34 0.19 15.25
C VAL A 117 11.71 0.21 15.92
N THR A 118 12.00 1.28 16.68
CA THR A 118 13.24 1.46 17.44
C THR A 118 13.06 1.23 18.94
N ASP A 119 11.83 1.37 19.45
CA ASP A 119 11.46 1.05 20.83
C ASP A 119 10.15 0.23 20.85
N PRO A 120 10.24 -1.11 20.95
CA PRO A 120 9.07 -1.98 20.93
C PRO A 120 8.09 -1.76 22.08
N ASP A 121 8.56 -1.36 23.27
CA ASP A 121 7.73 -1.20 24.46
C ASP A 121 6.85 0.05 24.33
N VAL A 122 7.44 1.16 23.88
CA VAL A 122 6.71 2.39 23.60
C VAL A 122 5.79 2.22 22.39
N TYR A 123 6.27 1.53 21.34
CA TYR A 123 5.46 1.27 20.15
C TYR A 123 4.23 0.40 20.44
N THR A 124 4.34 -0.54 21.39
CA THR A 124 3.21 -1.38 21.81
C THR A 124 2.10 -0.54 22.45
N LYS A 125 2.45 0.46 23.26
CA LYS A 125 1.48 1.41 23.85
C LYS A 125 0.76 2.20 22.75
N TYR A 126 1.49 2.67 21.75
CA TYR A 126 0.92 3.30 20.56
C TYR A 126 -0.05 2.35 19.82
N ALA A 127 0.40 1.12 19.54
CA ALA A 127 -0.33 0.13 18.76
C ALA A 127 -1.65 -0.31 19.44
N ALA A 128 -1.73 -0.19 20.76
CA ALA A 128 -2.94 -0.46 21.54
C ALA A 128 -3.98 0.67 21.44
N GLY A 129 -3.56 1.94 21.38
CA GLY A 129 -4.48 3.09 21.37
C GLY A 129 -4.95 3.54 19.99
N VAL A 130 -4.15 3.31 18.94
CA VAL A 130 -4.48 3.77 17.58
C VAL A 130 -5.76 3.18 16.95
N PRO A 131 -6.16 1.91 17.17
CA PRO A 131 -7.26 1.32 16.42
C PRO A 131 -8.61 2.03 16.62
N ASP A 132 -8.88 2.49 17.84
CA ASP A 132 -10.13 3.17 18.17
C ASP A 132 -10.22 4.51 17.44
N THR A 133 -9.10 5.23 17.31
CA THR A 133 -9.04 6.48 16.55
C THR A 133 -9.26 6.25 15.06
N VAL A 134 -8.70 5.16 14.50
CA VAL A 134 -8.89 4.81 13.08
C VAL A 134 -10.37 4.52 12.82
N THR A 135 -10.97 3.70 13.67
CA THR A 135 -12.37 3.30 13.58
C THR A 135 -13.32 4.50 13.74
N ALA A 136 -13.04 5.42 14.68
CA ALA A 136 -13.82 6.64 14.87
C ALA A 136 -13.87 7.53 13.62
N TYR A 137 -12.87 7.39 12.74
CA TYR A 137 -12.83 8.11 11.46
C TYR A 137 -13.33 7.29 10.26
N GLY A 138 -13.88 6.09 10.49
CA GLY A 138 -14.34 5.19 9.44
C GLY A 138 -13.20 4.49 8.69
N GLY A 139 -12.00 4.49 9.28
CA GLY A 139 -10.85 3.79 8.71
C GLY A 139 -10.87 2.30 9.02
N VAL A 140 -10.32 1.51 8.10
CA VAL A 140 -10.15 0.06 8.26
C VAL A 140 -8.71 -0.34 7.96
N TYR A 141 -8.21 -1.37 8.65
CA TYR A 141 -6.90 -1.94 8.36
C TYR A 141 -6.99 -2.90 7.19
N LEU A 142 -6.17 -2.67 6.16
CA LEU A 142 -5.89 -3.64 5.11
C LEU A 142 -4.65 -4.46 5.45
N ILE A 143 -3.59 -3.77 5.87
CA ILE A 143 -2.34 -4.37 6.35
C ILE A 143 -2.02 -3.80 7.72
N ARG A 144 -1.71 -4.66 8.70
CA ARG A 144 -1.41 -4.24 10.07
C ARG A 144 -0.11 -4.84 10.59
N GLY A 145 1.00 -4.28 10.12
CA GLY A 145 2.33 -4.62 10.59
C GLY A 145 2.93 -5.88 9.97
N ALA A 146 2.49 -6.24 8.77
CA ALA A 146 3.07 -7.35 8.02
C ALA A 146 4.51 -7.02 7.58
N LYS A 147 5.34 -8.05 7.49
CA LYS A 147 6.61 -7.97 6.76
C LYS A 147 6.29 -8.04 5.26
N GLY A 148 6.82 -7.10 4.49
CA GLY A 148 6.75 -7.20 3.03
C GLY A 148 7.77 -8.23 2.52
N GLU A 149 7.36 -9.05 1.56
CA GLU A 149 8.26 -9.87 0.76
C GLU A 149 8.55 -9.16 -0.55
N THR A 150 9.81 -8.78 -0.77
CA THR A 150 10.25 -8.11 -1.99
C THR A 150 10.22 -9.09 -3.16
N LEU A 151 9.44 -8.78 -4.19
CA LEU A 151 9.44 -9.50 -5.47
C LEU A 151 10.48 -8.90 -6.41
N GLU A 152 10.62 -7.58 -6.42
CA GLU A 152 11.57 -6.84 -7.26
C GLU A 152 12.12 -5.60 -6.55
N GLY A 153 13.31 -5.18 -6.98
CA GLY A 153 13.96 -3.99 -6.46
C GLY A 153 14.62 -4.23 -5.10
N SER A 154 14.86 -3.14 -4.38
CA SER A 154 15.59 -3.15 -3.10
C SER A 154 14.74 -2.73 -1.90
N TRP A 155 13.48 -2.33 -2.13
CA TRP A 155 12.59 -1.96 -1.03
C TRP A 155 12.21 -3.20 -0.20
N SER A 156 12.63 -3.21 1.07
CA SER A 156 12.41 -4.30 2.01
C SER A 156 11.87 -3.76 3.34
N PRO A 157 10.58 -3.38 3.40
CA PRO A 157 9.99 -2.77 4.58
C PRO A 157 9.89 -3.79 5.72
N LYS A 158 10.20 -3.35 6.95
CA LYS A 158 10.13 -4.22 8.14
C LYS A 158 8.73 -4.32 8.71
N ARG A 159 7.93 -3.26 8.56
CA ARG A 159 6.55 -3.19 9.03
C ARG A 159 5.73 -2.32 8.09
N LEU A 160 4.89 -2.96 7.30
CA LEU A 160 3.92 -2.27 6.46
C LEU A 160 2.60 -2.07 7.19
N VAL A 161 2.01 -0.89 7.02
CA VAL A 161 0.65 -0.59 7.46
C VAL A 161 -0.08 0.03 6.28
N VAL A 162 -1.29 -0.44 6.01
CA VAL A 162 -2.20 0.14 5.02
C VAL A 162 -3.55 0.31 5.68
N LEU A 163 -4.01 1.55 5.74
CA LEU A 163 -5.35 1.92 6.17
C LEU A 163 -6.15 2.35 4.95
N GLU A 164 -7.41 1.96 4.88
CA GLU A 164 -8.39 2.45 3.91
C GLU A 164 -9.42 3.31 4.63
N PHE A 165 -9.80 4.42 4.01
CA PHE A 165 -10.86 5.33 4.43
C PHE A 165 -11.77 5.60 3.24
N GLU A 166 -13.00 6.04 3.51
CA GLU A 166 -13.99 6.43 2.50
C GLU A 166 -13.45 7.46 1.48
N SER A 167 -12.55 8.35 1.90
CA SER A 167 -11.92 9.35 1.03
C SER A 167 -10.55 9.81 1.55
N MET A 168 -9.80 10.51 0.68
CA MET A 168 -8.54 11.16 1.06
C MET A 168 -8.71 12.20 2.16
N GLU A 169 -9.82 12.94 2.15
CA GLU A 169 -10.16 13.92 3.17
C GLU A 169 -10.36 13.25 4.52
N ARG A 170 -11.02 12.09 4.56
CA ARG A 170 -11.20 11.31 5.79
C ARG A 170 -9.89 10.77 6.34
N ALA A 171 -9.02 10.24 5.47
CA ALA A 171 -7.68 9.79 5.87
C ALA A 171 -6.85 10.95 6.47
N LYS A 172 -6.88 12.12 5.84
CA LYS A 172 -6.19 13.34 6.33
C LYS A 172 -6.83 13.87 7.61
N ALA A 173 -8.15 13.83 7.73
CA ALA A 173 -8.86 14.26 8.93
C ALA A 173 -8.49 13.40 10.14
N TRP A 174 -8.42 12.08 9.98
CA TRP A 174 -7.93 11.17 11.02
C TRP A 174 -6.48 11.49 11.40
N TYR A 175 -5.61 11.63 10.41
CA TYR A 175 -4.18 11.84 10.64
C TYR A 175 -3.87 13.18 11.35
N ASN A 176 -4.70 14.19 11.15
CA ASN A 176 -4.58 15.51 11.80
C ASN A 176 -5.52 15.68 13.01
N SER A 177 -6.17 14.60 13.46
CA SER A 177 -7.12 14.65 14.56
C SER A 177 -6.44 14.90 15.92
N PRO A 178 -7.12 15.60 16.85
CA PRO A 178 -6.69 15.67 18.25
C PRO A 178 -6.47 14.27 18.86
N GLU A 179 -7.34 13.32 18.54
CA GLU A 179 -7.33 11.95 19.04
C GLU A 179 -6.07 11.17 18.62
N TYR A 180 -5.58 11.40 17.40
CA TYR A 180 -4.35 10.77 16.91
C TYR A 180 -3.09 11.53 17.27
N THR A 181 -3.17 12.82 17.63
CA THR A 181 -2.00 13.70 17.79
C THR A 181 -0.98 13.17 18.80
N ASP A 182 -1.42 12.74 19.98
CA ASP A 182 -0.48 12.25 21.01
C ASP A 182 0.01 10.82 20.72
N LEU A 183 -0.84 9.97 20.13
CA LEU A 183 -0.44 8.64 19.66
C LEU A 183 0.60 8.74 18.52
N LYS A 184 0.44 9.73 17.64
CA LYS A 184 1.40 10.03 16.57
C LYS A 184 2.77 10.40 17.14
N LYS A 185 2.82 11.29 18.15
CA LYS A 185 4.08 11.63 18.85
C LYS A 185 4.72 10.37 19.46
N LEU A 186 3.93 9.53 20.11
CA LEU A 186 4.39 8.28 20.70
C LEU A 186 5.00 7.33 19.66
N ARG A 187 4.33 7.16 18.50
CA ARG A 187 4.87 6.40 17.37
C ARG A 187 6.18 7.01 16.88
N GLN A 188 6.23 8.32 16.66
CA GLN A 188 7.40 9.01 16.13
C GLN A 188 8.60 8.95 17.10
N SER A 189 8.37 8.91 18.42
CA SER A 189 9.45 8.71 19.39
C SER A 189 10.00 7.28 19.43
N ALA A 190 9.20 6.30 18.97
CA ALA A 190 9.50 4.87 19.07
C ALA A 190 9.76 4.19 17.71
N SER A 191 9.78 4.95 16.63
CA SER A 191 9.99 4.42 15.28
C SER A 191 10.51 5.48 14.31
N LYS A 192 11.18 5.00 13.27
CA LYS A 192 11.44 5.76 12.04
C LYS A 192 10.47 5.27 10.98
N GLY A 193 9.98 6.12 10.10
CA GLY A 193 9.11 5.64 9.04
C GLY A 193 8.75 6.71 8.03
N ASN A 194 8.28 6.23 6.89
CA ASN A 194 7.70 7.06 5.85
C ASN A 194 6.21 6.77 5.76
N LEU A 195 5.40 7.82 5.62
CA LEU A 195 3.96 7.70 5.42
C LEU A 195 3.57 8.47 4.16
N ILE A 196 2.70 7.90 3.35
CA ILE A 196 2.05 8.56 2.23
C ILE A 196 0.53 8.42 2.36
N PHE A 197 -0.18 9.44 1.89
CA PHE A 197 -1.57 9.29 1.49
C PHE A 197 -1.62 8.85 0.03
N ALA A 198 -2.57 8.00 -0.31
CA ALA A 198 -2.79 7.58 -1.69
C ALA A 198 -4.27 7.62 -2.04
N GLN A 199 -4.61 8.23 -3.18
CA GLN A 199 -5.98 8.30 -3.69
C GLN A 199 -6.31 7.03 -4.46
N GLY A 200 -7.47 6.44 -4.17
CA GLY A 200 -8.01 5.30 -4.87
C GLY A 200 -8.56 5.60 -6.26
N GLY A 201 -8.74 4.52 -7.02
CA GLY A 201 -9.16 4.53 -8.42
C GLY A 201 -8.06 4.85 -9.41
#